data_AF-V2X9L8-F1
#
_entry.id   AF-V2X9L8-F1
#
_cell.length_a   1.000
_cell.length_b   1.000
_cell.length_c   1.000
_cell.angle_alpha   90.00
_cell.angle_beta   90.00
_cell.angle_gamma   90.00
#
_symmetry.space_group_name_H-M   'P 1'
#
loop_
_entity.id
_entity.type
_entity.pdbx_description
1 polymer ?
#
loop_
_entity_poly.entity_id
_entity_poly.type
_entity_poly.pdbx_seq_one_letter_code
_entity_poly.pdbx_strand_id
1 'polypeptide(L)'
;MLAKFFALFALVAVAANAQSACVLQCAEESLPAGGCSSVTDFGCMCNSDAFQQAAKQCLEQKCTPEDQQAGADLIAQNCASKCW
;
A
#
# COMPACT_ATOMS: atom_id res chain seq x y z
N MET A 1 28.12 40.17 -14.08
CA MET A 1 28.86 38.95 -13.69
C MET A 1 27.82 37.97 -13.16
N LEU A 2 27.26 37.08 -13.98
CA LEU A 2 27.72 35.69 -14.24
C LEU A 2 27.78 34.83 -12.97
N ALA A 3 26.65 34.18 -12.66
CA ALA A 3 26.63 32.84 -12.08
C ALA A 3 25.53 32.04 -12.81
N LYS A 4 25.96 31.39 -13.90
CA LYS A 4 25.27 30.26 -14.53
C LYS A 4 25.50 29.01 -13.65
N PHE A 5 24.64 27.99 -13.84
CA PHE A 5 24.65 26.64 -13.24
C PHE A 5 24.04 26.62 -11.82
N PHE A 6 22.94 25.93 -11.52
CA PHE A 6 22.42 24.61 -11.94
C PHE A 6 20.93 24.74 -12.31
N ALA A 7 20.47 24.37 -13.50
CA ALA A 7 20.13 23.00 -13.90
C ALA A 7 19.18 22.27 -12.93
N LEU A 8 17.91 22.15 -13.36
CA LEU A 8 17.03 21.00 -13.16
C LEU A 8 16.69 20.60 -11.71
N PHE A 9 15.70 21.28 -11.12
CA PHE A 9 14.75 20.60 -10.24
C PHE A 9 13.43 20.42 -10.98
N ALA A 10 13.44 19.52 -11.95
CA ALA A 10 12.23 18.88 -12.45
C ALA A 10 12.30 17.41 -12.03
N LEU A 11 12.02 17.11 -10.76
CA LEU A 11 11.94 15.73 -10.28
C LEU A 11 10.68 15.55 -9.42
N VAL A 12 9.60 15.24 -10.15
CA VAL A 12 8.59 14.21 -9.82
C VAL A 12 7.82 14.39 -8.51
N ALA A 13 6.79 15.24 -8.53
CA ALA A 13 5.64 15.08 -7.65
C ALA A 13 4.75 13.91 -8.15
N VAL A 14 5.22 12.67 -8.01
CA VAL A 14 4.45 11.46 -8.36
C VAL A 14 4.49 10.41 -7.24
N ALA A 15 4.72 10.83 -6.00
CA ALA A 15 4.67 9.90 -4.87
C ALA A 15 3.22 9.50 -4.52
N ALA A 16 2.27 10.46 -4.51
CA ALA A 16 0.89 10.20 -4.07
C ALA A 16 0.10 9.13 -4.87
N ASN A 17 0.44 8.91 -6.14
CA ASN A 17 -0.29 8.01 -7.02
C ASN A 17 0.38 6.64 -7.20
N ALA A 18 1.70 6.57 -7.02
CA ALA A 18 2.41 5.29 -7.02
C ALA A 18 2.19 4.53 -5.70
N GLN A 19 2.06 5.28 -4.60
CA GLN A 19 1.78 4.76 -3.25
C GLN A 19 0.50 3.92 -3.18
N SER A 20 -0.56 4.38 -3.82
CA SER A 20 -1.84 3.67 -3.83
C SER A 20 -1.84 2.46 -4.76
N ALA A 21 -1.05 2.49 -5.85
CA ALA A 21 -1.05 1.43 -6.84
C ALA A 21 -0.38 0.15 -6.33
N CYS A 22 0.77 0.24 -5.65
CA CYS A 22 1.46 -0.94 -5.13
C CYS A 22 0.65 -1.62 -4.01
N VAL A 23 0.11 -0.82 -3.10
CA VAL A 23 -0.73 -1.32 -1.99
C VAL A 23 -2.01 -1.96 -2.54
N LEU A 24 -2.67 -1.33 -3.52
CA LEU A 24 -3.87 -1.89 -4.14
C LEU A 24 -3.57 -3.22 -4.85
N GLN A 25 -2.49 -3.28 -5.63
CA GLN A 25 -2.08 -4.52 -6.30
C GLN A 25 -1.80 -5.63 -5.29
N CYS A 26 -1.09 -5.33 -4.20
CA CYS A 26 -0.83 -6.30 -3.16
C CYS A 26 -2.10 -6.77 -2.45
N ALA A 27 -3.09 -5.90 -2.27
CA ALA A 27 -4.39 -6.31 -1.76
C ALA A 27 -5.10 -7.25 -2.74
N GLU A 28 -5.14 -6.93 -4.03
CA GLU A 28 -5.77 -7.76 -5.08
C GLU A 28 -5.14 -9.16 -5.18
N GLU A 29 -3.80 -9.23 -5.22
CA GLU A 29 -3.07 -10.50 -5.30
C GLU A 29 -3.25 -11.38 -4.05
N SER A 30 -3.61 -10.76 -2.91
CA SER A 30 -3.78 -11.46 -1.62
C SER A 30 -5.21 -11.93 -1.38
N LEU A 31 -6.21 -11.45 -2.15
CA LEU A 31 -7.61 -11.87 -2.03
C LEU A 31 -7.80 -13.39 -2.05
N PRO A 32 -7.16 -14.15 -2.97
CA PRO A 32 -7.35 -15.60 -3.03
C PRO A 32 -6.81 -16.31 -1.79
N ALA A 33 -5.74 -15.81 -1.17
CA ALA A 33 -5.15 -16.41 0.03
C ALA A 33 -6.10 -16.32 1.23
N GLY A 34 -6.86 -15.23 1.33
CA GLY A 34 -7.84 -15.05 2.39
C GLY A 34 -9.25 -15.55 2.08
N GLY A 35 -9.53 -15.93 0.84
CA GLY A 35 -10.89 -16.20 0.38
C GLY A 35 -11.78 -14.95 0.30
N CYS A 36 -11.17 -13.77 0.18
CA CYS A 36 -11.89 -12.50 0.13
C CYS A 36 -12.37 -12.20 -1.28
N SER A 37 -13.58 -11.64 -1.41
CA SER A 37 -14.22 -11.47 -2.72
C SER A 37 -13.73 -10.23 -3.47
N SER A 38 -13.31 -9.19 -2.74
CA SER A 38 -12.82 -7.93 -3.29
C SER A 38 -11.92 -7.19 -2.31
N VAL A 39 -11.15 -6.22 -2.80
CA VAL A 39 -10.33 -5.31 -1.97
C VAL A 39 -11.16 -4.35 -1.09
N THR A 40 -12.48 -4.39 -1.22
CA THR A 40 -13.43 -3.66 -0.37
C THR A 40 -14.16 -4.57 0.62
N ASP A 41 -13.88 -5.89 0.59
CA ASP A 41 -14.36 -6.85 1.58
C ASP A 41 -13.52 -6.76 2.87
N PHE A 42 -13.58 -5.59 3.50
CA PHE A 42 -12.86 -5.30 4.73
C PHE A 42 -13.27 -6.26 5.86
N GLY A 43 -14.49 -6.82 5.81
CA GLY A 43 -14.93 -7.86 6.73
C GLY A 43 -14.07 -9.11 6.62
N CYS A 44 -13.84 -9.62 5.41
CA CYS A 44 -12.95 -10.75 5.19
C CYS A 44 -11.48 -10.39 5.43
N MET A 45 -10.99 -9.32 4.80
CA MET A 45 -9.57 -8.95 4.81
C MET A 45 -9.05 -8.72 6.23
N CYS A 46 -9.86 -8.11 7.10
CA CYS A 46 -9.49 -7.84 8.49
C CYS A 46 -9.64 -9.06 9.42
N ASN A 47 -10.34 -10.11 9.02
CA ASN A 47 -10.51 -11.34 9.82
C ASN A 47 -9.71 -12.53 9.29
N SER A 48 -9.02 -12.38 8.16
CA SER A 48 -8.26 -13.45 7.52
C SER A 48 -6.77 -13.24 7.72
N ASP A 49 -6.17 -13.97 8.66
CA ASP A 49 -4.72 -13.97 8.89
C ASP A 49 -3.94 -14.34 7.62
N ALA A 50 -4.52 -15.21 6.78
CA ALA A 50 -3.92 -15.61 5.51
C ALA A 50 -3.87 -14.44 4.51
N PHE A 51 -4.94 -13.65 4.40
CA PHE A 51 -4.93 -12.41 3.63
C PHE A 51 -3.86 -11.45 4.14
N GLN A 52 -3.84 -11.21 5.46
CA GLN A 52 -2.94 -10.22 6.08
C GLN A 52 -1.47 -10.60 5.90
N GLN A 53 -1.14 -11.88 6.05
CA GLN A 53 0.22 -12.36 5.83
C GLN A 53 0.64 -12.28 4.35
N ALA A 54 -0.24 -12.65 3.42
CA ALA A 54 0.04 -12.54 1.99
C ALA A 54 0.23 -11.08 1.56
N ALA A 55 -0.64 -10.18 2.04
CA ALA A 55 -0.55 -8.76 1.74
C ALA A 55 0.74 -8.16 2.30
N LYS A 56 1.10 -8.50 3.55
CA LYS A 56 2.37 -8.07 4.17
C LYS A 56 3.58 -8.54 3.36
N GLN A 57 3.62 -9.82 2.99
CA GLN A 57 4.73 -10.36 2.18
C GLN A 57 4.84 -9.69 0.81
N CYS A 58 3.70 -9.40 0.17
CA CYS A 58 3.69 -8.67 -1.09
C CYS A 58 4.26 -7.25 -0.93
N LEU A 59 3.82 -6.51 0.08
CA LEU A 59 4.30 -5.16 0.37
C LEU A 59 5.82 -5.14 0.62
N GLU A 60 6.33 -6.11 1.39
CA GLU A 60 7.76 -6.24 1.70
C GLU A 60 8.62 -6.56 0.47
N GLN A 61 8.06 -7.25 -0.53
CA GLN A 61 8.78 -7.68 -1.73
C GLN A 61 8.71 -6.68 -2.88
N LYS A 62 7.59 -5.96 -3.01
CA LYS A 62 7.26 -5.20 -4.23
C LYS A 62 7.19 -3.70 -4.01
N CYS A 63 6.88 -3.25 -2.80
CA CYS A 63 6.58 -1.85 -2.55
C CYS A 63 7.73 -1.13 -1.84
N THR A 64 7.80 0.19 -1.99
CA THR A 64 8.83 0.99 -1.31
C THR A 64 8.56 1.05 0.20
N PRO A 65 9.55 1.45 1.02
CA PRO A 65 9.32 1.64 2.45
C PRO A 65 8.17 2.63 2.76
N GLU A 66 7.99 3.67 1.94
CA GLU A 66 6.87 4.60 2.09
C GLU A 66 5.51 3.91 1.87
N ASP A 67 5.43 3.02 0.88
CA ASP A 67 4.20 2.27 0.56
C ASP A 67 3.87 1.23 1.63
N GLN A 68 4.91 0.62 2.23
CA GLN A 68 4.74 -0.31 3.35
C GLN A 68 4.10 0.40 4.56
N GLN A 69 4.56 1.61 4.88
CA GLN A 69 3.97 2.41 5.94
C GLN A 69 2.52 2.81 5.61
N ALA A 70 2.26 3.28 4.38
CA ALA A 70 0.91 3.62 3.95
C ALA A 70 -0.05 2.42 3.96
N GLY A 71 0.43 1.25 3.55
CA GLY A 71 -0.32 -0.01 3.63
C GLY A 71 -0.65 -0.41 5.06
N ALA A 72 0.31 -0.28 5.98
CA ALA A 72 0.10 -0.52 7.41
C ALA A 72 -0.94 0.46 7.99
N ASP A 73 -0.86 1.74 7.65
CA ASP A 73 -1.80 2.76 8.10
C ASP A 73 -3.21 2.52 7.53
N LEU A 74 -3.33 2.06 6.28
CA LEU A 74 -4.61 1.70 5.67
C LEU A 74 -5.22 0.47 6.33
N ILE A 75 -4.43 -0.56 6.62
CA ILE A 75 -4.90 -1.74 7.37
C ILE A 75 -5.35 -1.30 8.76
N ALA A 76 -4.55 -0.48 9.46
CA ALA A 76 -4.92 0.04 10.77
C ALA A 76 -6.24 0.83 10.72
N GLN A 77 -6.43 1.75 9.76
CA GLN A 77 -7.66 2.53 9.64
C GLN A 77 -8.89 1.65 9.34
N ASN A 78 -8.77 0.75 8.36
CA ASN A 78 -9.88 -0.06 7.90
C ASN A 78 -10.20 -1.23 8.84
N CYS A 79 -9.21 -1.78 9.54
CA CYS A 79 -9.37 -2.92 10.44
C CYS A 79 -9.47 -2.54 11.92
N ALA A 80 -8.93 -1.40 12.39
CA ALA A 80 -9.14 -0.93 13.77
C ALA A 80 -10.60 -0.54 14.03
N SER A 81 -11.36 -0.24 12.97
CA SER A 81 -12.82 -0.09 13.01
C SER A 81 -13.55 -1.35 13.55
N LYS A 82 -12.85 -2.46 13.78
CA LYS A 82 -13.37 -3.72 14.34
C LYS A 82 -12.99 -3.97 15.81
N CYS A 83 -12.28 -3.05 16.49
CA CYS A 83 -12.23 -3.04 17.94
C CYS A 83 -13.54 -2.45 18.51
N TRP A 84 -14.64 -3.20 18.37
CA TRP A 84 -15.91 -2.98 19.06
C TRP A 84 -16.28 -4.24 19.81
#